data_AF-F0J868-F1
#
_entry.id   AF-F0J868-F1
#
_cell.length_a   1.000
_cell.length_b   1.000
_cell.length_c   1.000
_cell.angle_alpha   90.00
_cell.angle_beta   90.00
_cell.angle_gamma   90.00
#
_symmetry.space_group_name_H-M   'P 1'
#
loop_
_entity.id
_entity.type
_entity.pdbx_description
1 polymer ?
#
loop_
_entity_poly.entity_id
_entity_poly.type
_entity_poly.pdbx_seq_one_letter_code
_entity_poly.pdbx_strand_id
1 'polypeptide(L)'
;MASNLDARIEAARKKAEQATARLQALEAKANAEARKLDTRRKVILGALLIDEAEKDERFARALIALLERISRDQDRKAFEGWPPPSPSQTASEP
;
A
#
# COMPACT_ATOMS: atom_id res chain seq x y z
N MET A 1 -12.87 -50.46 -22.76
CA MET A 1 -12.31 -50.16 -21.42
C MET A 1 -11.56 -48.83 -21.34
N ALA A 2 -11.04 -48.26 -22.44
CA ALA A 2 -10.36 -46.95 -22.45
C ALA A 2 -11.22 -45.77 -21.95
N SER A 3 -12.51 -45.73 -22.31
CA SER A 3 -13.38 -44.58 -22.02
C SER A 3 -13.64 -44.30 -20.52
N ASN A 4 -13.55 -45.32 -19.65
CA ASN A 4 -13.72 -45.12 -18.21
C ASN A 4 -12.48 -44.47 -17.59
N LEU A 5 -11.29 -44.82 -18.09
CA LEU A 5 -10.04 -44.21 -17.63
C LEU A 5 -9.96 -42.75 -18.05
N ASP A 6 -10.35 -42.43 -19.29
CA ASP A 6 -10.41 -41.06 -19.81
C ASP A 6 -11.36 -40.19 -18.98
N ALA A 7 -12.56 -40.71 -18.67
CA ALA A 7 -13.53 -40.02 -17.80
C ALA A 7 -12.97 -39.77 -16.38
N ARG A 8 -12.19 -40.70 -15.83
CA ARG A 8 -11.54 -40.53 -14.52
C ARG A 8 -10.40 -39.51 -14.58
N ILE A 9 -9.64 -39.46 -15.67
CA ILE A 9 -8.59 -38.47 -15.90
C ILE A 9 -9.21 -37.07 -15.99
N GLU A 10 -10.27 -36.89 -16.77
CA GLU A 10 -10.96 -35.60 -16.89
C GLU A 10 -11.55 -35.14 -15.55
N ALA A 11 -12.16 -36.05 -14.79
CA ALA A 11 -12.64 -35.74 -13.45
C ALA A 11 -11.50 -35.32 -12.50
N ALA A 12 -10.32 -35.96 -12.61
CA ALA A 12 -9.14 -35.61 -11.83
C ALA A 12 -8.56 -34.25 -12.25
N ARG A 13 -8.47 -33.96 -13.56
CA ARG A 13 -8.03 -32.65 -14.09
C ARG A 13 -8.94 -31.53 -13.59
N LYS A 14 -10.26 -31.70 -13.71
CA LYS A 14 -11.22 -30.71 -13.23
C LYS A 14 -11.10 -30.44 -11.73
N LYS A 15 -10.85 -31.47 -10.93
CA LYS A 15 -10.59 -31.30 -9.48
C LYS A 15 -9.28 -30.56 -9.21
N ALA A 16 -8.23 -30.84 -9.98
CA ALA A 16 -6.95 -30.14 -9.85
C ALA A 16 -7.09 -28.66 -10.22
N GLU A 17 -7.79 -28.33 -11.32
CA GLU A 17 -8.08 -26.94 -11.72
C GLU A 17 -8.90 -26.19 -10.67
N GLN A 18 -9.88 -26.84 -10.06
CA GLN A 18 -10.63 -26.24 -8.96
C GLN A 18 -9.76 -26.00 -7.72
N ALA A 19 -8.85 -26.92 -7.42
CA ALA A 19 -7.94 -26.79 -6.29
C ALA A 19 -6.94 -25.64 -6.52
N THR A 20 -6.37 -25.52 -7.72
CA THR A 20 -5.46 -24.42 -8.07
C THR A 20 -6.18 -23.08 -8.06
N ALA A 21 -7.40 -22.99 -8.59
CA ALA A 21 -8.20 -21.77 -8.53
C ALA A 21 -8.51 -21.35 -7.08
N ARG A 22 -8.80 -22.31 -6.19
CA ARG A 22 -9.00 -22.04 -4.75
C ARG A 22 -7.72 -21.53 -4.09
N LEU A 23 -6.57 -22.12 -4.41
CA LEU A 23 -5.28 -21.69 -3.88
C LEU A 23 -4.98 -20.24 -4.30
N GLN A 24 -5.11 -19.94 -5.59
CA GLN A 24 -4.91 -18.59 -6.12
C GLN A 24 -5.85 -17.57 -5.46
N ALA A 25 -7.11 -17.94 -5.21
CA ALA A 25 -8.06 -17.07 -4.52
C ALA A 25 -7.65 -16.80 -3.06
N LEU A 26 -7.11 -17.78 -2.36
CA LEU A 26 -6.61 -17.63 -0.99
C LEU A 26 -5.34 -16.77 -0.94
N GLU A 27 -4.40 -16.99 -1.85
CA GLU A 27 -3.18 -16.17 -1.97
C GLU A 27 -3.52 -14.72 -2.30
N ALA A 28 -4.47 -14.49 -3.21
CA ALA A 28 -4.95 -13.15 -3.53
C ALA A 28 -5.55 -12.43 -2.31
N LYS A 29 -6.32 -13.16 -1.48
CA LYS A 29 -6.87 -12.62 -0.22
C LYS A 29 -5.77 -12.28 0.78
N ALA A 30 -4.82 -13.19 1.01
CA ALA A 30 -3.70 -12.95 1.92
C ALA A 30 -2.87 -11.73 1.47
N ASN A 31 -2.59 -11.61 0.18
CA ASN A 31 -1.89 -10.45 -0.39
C ASN A 31 -2.71 -9.15 -0.26
N ALA A 32 -4.03 -9.22 -0.39
CA ALA A 32 -4.89 -8.05 -0.17
C ALA A 32 -4.87 -7.60 1.31
N GLU A 33 -4.94 -8.53 2.25
CA GLU A 33 -4.86 -8.23 3.69
C GLU A 33 -3.50 -7.68 4.10
N ALA A 34 -2.41 -8.27 3.59
CA ALA A 34 -1.06 -7.76 3.81
C ALA A 34 -0.90 -6.32 3.31
N ARG A 35 -1.42 -6.01 2.11
CA ARG A 35 -1.42 -4.65 1.57
C ARG A 35 -2.24 -3.68 2.41
N LYS A 36 -3.43 -4.09 2.87
CA LYS A 36 -4.26 -3.25 3.77
C LYS A 36 -3.51 -2.87 5.04
N LEU A 37 -2.85 -3.85 5.67
CA LEU A 37 -2.10 -3.63 6.91
C LEU A 37 -0.87 -2.74 6.67
N ASP A 38 -0.14 -2.96 5.58
CA ASP A 38 0.99 -2.11 5.18
C ASP A 38 0.57 -0.67 4.92
N THR A 39 -0.51 -0.45 4.15
CA THR A 39 -1.09 0.88 3.95
C THR A 39 -1.46 1.53 5.28
N ARG A 40 -2.09 0.81 6.20
CA ARG A 40 -2.47 1.35 7.52
C ARG A 40 -1.23 1.79 8.32
N ARG A 41 -0.16 0.99 8.32
CA ARG A 41 1.10 1.34 9.00
C ARG A 41 1.73 2.61 8.41
N LYS A 42 1.77 2.71 7.08
CA LYS A 42 2.30 3.90 6.38
C LYS A 42 1.50 5.15 6.66
N VAL A 43 0.17 5.06 6.68
CA VAL A 43 -0.72 6.19 7.01
C VAL A 43 -0.48 6.66 8.45
N ILE A 44 -0.45 5.74 9.42
CA ILE A 44 -0.23 6.10 10.83
C ILE A 44 1.15 6.74 11.00
N LEU A 45 2.20 6.12 10.46
CA LEU A 45 3.56 6.64 10.58
C LEU A 45 3.70 8.01 9.90
N GLY A 46 3.13 8.18 8.70
CA GLY A 46 3.14 9.45 7.99
C GLY A 46 2.43 10.56 8.78
N ALA A 47 1.27 10.26 9.37
CA ALA A 47 0.55 11.23 10.20
C ALA A 47 1.37 11.66 11.43
N LEU A 48 2.01 10.71 12.11
CA LEU A 48 2.87 11.01 13.27
C LEU A 48 4.12 11.82 12.87
N LEU A 49 4.71 11.53 11.70
CA LEU A 49 5.85 12.30 11.20
C LEU A 49 5.47 13.74 10.85
N ILE A 50 4.28 13.97 10.31
CA ILE A 50 3.76 15.31 10.03
C ILE A 50 3.53 16.07 11.34
N ASP A 51 2.86 15.46 12.30
CA ASP A 51 2.62 16.05 13.64
C ASP A 51 3.93 16.40 14.37
N GLU A 52 4.97 15.57 14.24
CA GLU A 52 6.29 15.86 14.81
C GLU A 52 7.02 16.96 14.04
N ALA A 53 6.90 17.01 12.71
CA ALA A 53 7.48 18.06 11.87
C ALA A 53 6.87 19.44 12.14
N GLU A 54 5.62 19.50 12.62
CA GLU A 54 5.00 20.74 13.10
C GLU A 54 5.57 21.23 14.44
N LYS A 55 6.39 20.43 15.13
CA LYS A 55 6.94 20.74 16.47
C LYS A 55 8.46 20.84 16.48
N ASP A 56 9.14 20.05 15.65
CA ASP A 56 10.61 19.96 15.59
C ASP A 56 11.14 20.20 14.17
N GLU A 57 11.98 21.23 14.04
CA GLU A 57 12.58 21.68 12.78
C GLU A 57 13.45 20.59 12.10
N ARG A 58 14.02 19.66 12.87
CA ARG A 58 14.79 18.53 12.31
C ARG A 58 13.91 17.63 11.46
N PHE A 59 12.69 17.35 11.92
CA PHE A 59 11.73 16.52 11.20
C PHE A 59 11.15 17.27 10.00
N ALA A 60 10.84 18.57 10.15
CA ALA A 60 10.40 19.41 9.03
C ALA A 60 11.42 19.42 7.88
N ARG A 61 12.71 19.68 8.19
CA ARG A 61 13.78 19.67 7.17
C ARG A 61 13.94 18.32 6.48
N ALA A 62 13.89 17.23 7.26
CA ALA A 62 13.98 15.89 6.70
C ALA A 62 12.80 15.59 5.77
N LEU A 63 11.58 15.98 6.13
CA LEU A 63 10.39 15.76 5.32
C LEU A 63 10.43 16.56 4.01
N ILE A 64 10.84 17.84 4.07
CA ILE A 64 11.01 18.69 2.88
C ILE A 64 12.03 18.06 1.91
N ALA A 65 13.18 17.62 2.41
CA ALA A 65 14.20 16.96 1.60
C ALA A 65 13.70 15.64 0.97
N LEU A 66 12.77 14.93 1.62
CA LEU A 66 12.13 13.74 1.05
C LEU A 66 11.12 14.09 -0.05
N LEU A 67 10.32 15.14 0.12
CA LEU A 67 9.36 15.61 -0.88
C LEU A 67 10.07 16.04 -2.17
N GLU A 68 11.23 16.71 -2.07
CA GLU A 68 12.03 17.11 -3.24
C GLU A 68 12.55 15.91 -4.06
N ARG A 69 12.70 14.74 -3.44
CA ARG A 69 13.16 13.52 -4.11
C ARG A 69 12.09 12.81 -4.92
N ILE A 70 10.84 13.28 -4.89
CA ILE A 70 9.76 12.72 -5.70
C ILE A 70 10.02 13.02 -7.18
N SER A 71 10.38 11.97 -7.92
CA SER A 71 10.77 12.04 -9.32
C SER A 71 9.63 11.80 -10.30
N ARG A 72 8.53 11.19 -9.85
CA ARG A 72 7.36 10.92 -10.69
C ARG A 72 6.41 12.12 -10.66
N ASP A 73 6.09 12.65 -11.84
CA ASP A 73 5.21 13.82 -11.96
C ASP A 73 3.82 13.58 -11.35
N GLN A 74 3.27 12.37 -11.49
CA GLN A 74 1.99 12.01 -10.91
C GLN A 74 2.01 12.06 -9.37
N ASP A 75 3.11 11.63 -8.77
CA ASP A 75 3.26 11.65 -7.31
C ASP A 75 3.49 13.08 -6.83
N ARG A 76 4.25 13.90 -7.58
CA ARG A 76 4.45 15.33 -7.28
C ARG A 76 3.13 16.10 -7.28
N LYS A 77 2.25 15.84 -8.26
CA LYS A 77 0.92 16.44 -8.35
C LYS A 77 0.06 16.21 -7.11
N ALA A 78 0.25 15.10 -6.40
CA ALA A 78 -0.48 14.83 -5.16
C ALA A 78 -0.15 15.82 -4.03
N PHE A 79 0.98 16.53 -4.12
CA PHE A 79 1.44 17.51 -3.13
C PHE A 79 1.34 18.97 -3.62
N GLU A 80 0.83 19.22 -4.83
CA GLU A 80 0.63 20.58 -5.33
C GLU A 80 -0.41 21.32 -4.48
N GLY A 81 -0.07 22.53 -4.02
CA GLY A 81 -0.96 23.35 -3.17
C GLY A 81 -1.06 22.89 -1.71
N TRP A 82 -0.37 21.83 -1.32
CA TRP A 82 -0.29 21.39 0.08
C TRP A 82 0.97 21.97 0.75
N PRO A 83 0.84 22.82 1.79
CA PRO A 83 1.99 23.41 2.46
C PRO A 83 2.73 22.34 3.30
N PRO A 84 4.07 22.26 3.23
CA PRO A 84 4.83 21.34 4.07
C PRO A 84 4.77 21.77 5.55
N PRO A 85 4.74 20.81 6.50
CA PRO A 85 4.70 21.12 7.93
C PRO A 85 5.96 21.85 8.37
N SER A 86 5.78 22.89 9.19
CA SER A 86 6.85 23.73 9.72
C SER A 86 6.51 24.19 11.14
N PRO A 87 7.47 24.18 12.08
CA PRO A 87 7.24 24.55 13.49
C PRO A 87 6.90 26.03 13.72
N SER A 88 6.99 26.87 12.70
CA SER A 88 6.73 28.30 12.77
C SER A 88 5.37 28.75 12.20
N GLN A 89 4.56 27.84 11.66
CA GLN A 89 3.23 28.16 11.08
C GLN A 89 2.06 27.99 12.06
N THR A 90 2.22 27.28 13.16
CA THR A 90 1.16 27.02 14.17
C THR A 90 0.82 28.22 15.07
N ALA A 91 1.46 29.39 14.86
CA ALA A 91 1.27 30.59 15.68
C ALA A 91 0.29 31.63 15.10
N SER A 92 -0.43 31.31 14.03
CA SER A 92 -1.36 32.26 13.39
C SER A 92 -2.70 31.63 13.06
N GLU A 93 -3.58 31.51 14.05
CA GLU A 93 -5.02 31.68 13.87
C GLU A 93 -5.63 32.27 15.16
N PRO A 94 -6.42 33.36 15.08
CA PRO A 94 -7.02 34.09 16.22
C PRO A 94 -8.25 33.40 16.84
#